data_AF-A0A3M6YKA3-F1
#
_entry.id   AF-A0A3M6YKA3-F1
#
_cell.length_a   1.000
_cell.length_b   1.000
_cell.length_c   1.000
_cell.angle_alpha   90.00
_cell.angle_beta   90.00
_cell.angle_gamma   90.00
#
_symmetry.space_group_name_H-M   'P 1'
#
loop_
_entity.id
_entity.type
_entity.pdbx_description
1 polymer ?
#
loop_
_entity_poly.entity_id
_entity_poly.type
_entity_poly.pdbx_seq_one_letter_code
_entity_poly.pdbx_strand_id
1 'polypeptide(L)'
;MPDFPWPAATEEEATYDLHCHCGTIRYTITISPPLYAEHSAKSDQHPAVECACSWCQRNGEICVHPLSKNVRWTHGGDHRGEYYFGKKIAPHWFCKTCASTLGGDMGPLMKKMGMEERMTINLRMLKDFDRTKLKINPATAMKEALPKYEDYIDRLYAESIEK
;
A
#
# COMPACT_ATOMS: atom_id res chain seq x y z
N MET A 1 8.43 -18.12 10.69
CA MET A 1 8.42 -17.23 9.50
C MET A 1 8.24 -15.82 10.02
N PRO A 2 8.81 -14.76 9.41
CA PRO A 2 8.41 -13.42 9.83
C PRO A 2 6.89 -13.32 9.71
N ASP A 3 6.23 -12.80 10.75
CA ASP A 3 4.79 -12.58 10.71
C ASP A 3 4.51 -11.61 9.56
N PHE A 4 3.87 -12.11 8.52
CA PHE A 4 3.50 -11.28 7.38
C PHE A 4 2.51 -10.21 7.84
N PRO A 5 2.53 -9.01 7.22
CA PRO A 5 1.65 -7.91 7.62
C PRO A 5 0.17 -8.13 7.29
N TRP A 6 -0.22 -9.31 6.80
CA TRP A 6 -1.60 -9.69 6.50
C TRP A 6 -1.96 -11.02 7.21
N PRO A 7 -3.18 -11.15 7.72
CA PRO A 7 -3.67 -12.38 8.36
C PRO A 7 -4.03 -13.45 7.33
N ALA A 8 -4.36 -14.65 7.82
CA ALA A 8 -5.10 -15.62 7.04
C ALA A 8 -6.49 -15.07 6.68
N ALA A 9 -7.01 -15.45 5.52
CA ALA A 9 -8.38 -15.14 5.14
C ALA A 9 -9.38 -15.87 6.05
N THR A 10 -10.53 -15.24 6.26
CA THR A 10 -11.71 -15.83 6.91
C THR A 10 -12.79 -16.08 5.84
N GLU A 11 -13.93 -16.62 6.27
CA GLU A 11 -15.12 -16.77 5.41
C GLU A 11 -15.82 -15.43 5.10
N GLU A 12 -15.39 -14.34 5.75
CA GLU A 12 -15.97 -13.02 5.59
C GLU A 12 -15.03 -12.13 4.80
N GLU A 13 -15.56 -11.44 3.80
CA GLU A 13 -14.84 -10.44 3.02
C GLU A 13 -15.75 -9.26 2.72
N ALA A 14 -15.14 -8.12 2.43
CA ALA A 14 -15.86 -6.94 2.02
C ALA A 14 -15.10 -6.22 0.91
N THR A 15 -15.85 -5.52 0.07
CA THR A 15 -15.32 -4.71 -1.01
C THR A 15 -15.42 -3.23 -0.67
N TYR A 16 -14.33 -2.50 -0.91
CA TYR A 16 -14.20 -1.09 -0.57
C TYR A 16 -13.88 -0.27 -1.81
N ASP A 17 -14.52 0.89 -1.93
CA ASP A 17 -14.24 1.88 -2.96
C ASP A 17 -13.09 2.80 -2.55
N LEU A 18 -12.18 3.05 -3.48
CA LEU A 18 -11.05 3.97 -3.30
C LEU A 18 -10.95 4.92 -4.49
N HIS A 19 -10.40 6.11 -4.21
CA HIS A 19 -10.08 7.09 -5.23
C HIS A 19 -8.90 7.96 -4.81
N CYS A 20 -8.16 8.47 -5.79
CA CYS A 20 -7.19 9.54 -5.54
C CYS A 20 -7.90 10.83 -5.12
N HIS A 21 -7.16 11.84 -4.64
CA HIS A 21 -7.74 13.10 -4.19
C HIS A 21 -8.64 13.79 -5.24
N CYS A 22 -8.17 13.89 -6.49
CA CYS A 22 -8.95 14.51 -7.57
C CYS A 22 -10.03 13.62 -8.20
N GLY A 23 -10.16 12.37 -7.76
CA GLY A 23 -11.13 11.41 -8.31
C GLY A 23 -10.86 10.90 -9.74
N THR A 24 -9.74 11.28 -10.37
CA THR A 24 -9.32 10.78 -11.71
C THR A 24 -9.11 9.27 -11.68
N ILE A 25 -8.49 8.75 -10.62
CA ILE A 25 -8.23 7.33 -10.44
C ILE A 25 -9.22 6.80 -9.43
N ARG A 26 -9.93 5.72 -9.79
CA ARG A 26 -10.89 5.01 -8.93
C ARG A 26 -10.67 3.51 -9.05
N TYR A 27 -10.78 2.82 -7.94
CA TYR A 27 -10.52 1.39 -7.86
C TYR A 27 -11.22 0.78 -6.66
N THR A 28 -11.37 -0.54 -6.67
CA THR A 28 -11.92 -1.29 -5.54
C THR A 28 -10.91 -2.31 -5.04
N ILE A 29 -10.98 -2.62 -3.75
CA ILE A 29 -10.29 -3.76 -3.18
C ILE A 29 -11.28 -4.68 -2.47
N THR A 30 -11.09 -5.98 -2.61
CA THR A 30 -11.79 -7.00 -1.81
C THR A 30 -10.81 -7.66 -0.86
N ILE A 31 -11.13 -7.65 0.45
CA ILE A 31 -10.20 -8.12 1.47
C ILE A 31 -10.90 -8.91 2.57
N SER A 32 -10.20 -9.93 3.05
CA SER A 32 -10.63 -10.82 4.13
C SER A 32 -9.56 -10.88 5.23
N PRO A 33 -9.93 -10.82 6.52
CA PRO A 33 -11.25 -10.39 7.01
C PRO A 33 -11.60 -8.96 6.52
N PRO A 34 -12.82 -8.45 6.75
CA PRO A 34 -13.16 -7.08 6.42
C PRO A 34 -12.28 -6.04 7.15
N LEU A 35 -12.10 -4.84 6.60
CA LEU A 35 -11.35 -3.75 7.24
C LEU A 35 -12.05 -3.22 8.49
N TYR A 36 -13.37 -3.14 8.46
CA TYR A 36 -14.18 -2.56 9.54
C TYR A 36 -14.88 -3.66 10.35
N ALA A 37 -14.88 -3.51 11.67
CA ALA A 37 -15.45 -4.50 12.59
C ALA A 37 -16.95 -4.70 12.34
N GLU A 38 -17.68 -3.63 11.97
CA GLU A 38 -19.10 -3.69 11.65
C GLU A 38 -19.42 -4.55 10.41
N HIS A 39 -18.42 -4.90 9.60
CA HIS A 39 -18.59 -5.75 8.43
C HIS A 39 -18.32 -7.24 8.71
N SER A 40 -17.96 -7.61 9.95
CA SER A 40 -17.72 -9.00 10.37
C SER A 40 -18.65 -9.38 11.52
N ALA A 41 -19.30 -10.54 11.42
CA ALA A 41 -20.12 -11.11 12.48
C ALA A 41 -19.30 -11.44 13.74
N LYS A 42 -18.00 -11.69 13.58
CA LYS A 42 -17.05 -11.98 14.68
C LYS A 42 -16.31 -10.73 15.17
N SER A 43 -16.60 -9.57 14.57
CA SER A 43 -15.84 -8.32 14.79
C SER A 43 -14.34 -8.46 14.49
N ASP A 44 -13.97 -9.40 13.61
CA ASP A 44 -12.61 -9.55 13.11
C ASP A 44 -12.30 -8.38 12.16
N GLN A 45 -11.04 -7.90 12.20
CA GLN A 45 -10.58 -6.82 11.33
C GLN A 45 -9.27 -7.19 10.66
N HIS A 46 -9.17 -6.90 9.36
CA HIS A 46 -7.90 -7.01 8.66
C HIS A 46 -6.98 -5.87 9.13
N PRO A 47 -5.85 -6.19 9.77
CA PRO A 47 -4.93 -5.18 10.26
C PRO A 47 -4.34 -4.41 9.08
N ALA A 48 -4.50 -3.10 9.11
CA ALA A 48 -3.70 -2.19 8.32
C ALA A 48 -2.32 -2.00 8.97
N VAL A 49 -1.37 -1.51 8.18
CA VAL A 49 0.03 -1.41 8.58
C VAL A 49 0.56 -0.01 8.36
N GLU A 50 1.16 0.55 9.41
CA GLU A 50 2.02 1.73 9.33
C GLU A 50 3.47 1.25 9.25
N CYS A 51 4.00 1.21 8.02
CA CYS A 51 5.35 0.71 7.74
C CYS A 51 6.42 1.77 8.08
N ALA A 52 7.49 1.35 8.75
CA ALA A 52 8.59 2.22 9.15
C ALA A 52 9.68 2.42 8.07
N CYS A 53 9.45 2.03 6.81
CA CYS A 53 10.44 2.26 5.74
C CYS A 53 10.49 3.74 5.33
N SER A 54 11.59 4.13 4.66
CA SER A 54 11.84 5.51 4.25
C SER A 54 10.76 6.10 3.32
N TRP A 55 10.11 5.28 2.50
CA TRP A 55 8.99 5.70 1.65
C TRP A 55 7.70 5.90 2.45
N CYS A 56 7.28 4.88 3.21
CA CYS A 56 6.00 4.90 3.90
C CYS A 56 5.98 5.94 5.02
N GLN A 57 7.10 6.13 5.74
CA GLN A 57 7.20 7.18 6.76
C GLN A 57 7.08 8.59 6.17
N ARG A 58 7.68 8.83 5.01
CA ARG A 58 7.64 10.14 4.35
C ARG A 58 6.26 10.46 3.78
N ASN A 59 5.59 9.46 3.21
CA ASN A 59 4.27 9.62 2.60
C ASN A 59 3.11 9.37 3.58
N GLY A 60 3.40 8.97 4.81
CA GLY A 60 2.41 8.72 5.87
C GLY A 60 1.40 7.63 5.52
N GLU A 61 1.81 6.59 4.78
CA GLU A 61 0.89 5.58 4.26
C GLU A 61 0.37 4.64 5.36
N ILE A 62 -0.93 4.32 5.28
CA ILE A 62 -1.57 3.27 6.07
C ILE A 62 -2.00 2.20 5.08
N CYS A 63 -1.34 1.05 5.09
CA CYS A 63 -1.45 0.10 3.99
C CYS A 63 -2.07 -1.24 4.37
N VAL A 64 -2.73 -1.86 3.39
CA VAL A 64 -3.11 -3.29 3.41
C VAL A 64 -2.56 -4.00 2.19
N HIS A 65 -2.57 -5.33 2.25
CA HIS A 65 -1.93 -6.17 1.24
C HIS A 65 -2.88 -7.19 0.62
N PRO A 66 -3.91 -6.76 -0.13
CA PRO A 66 -4.82 -7.69 -0.82
C PRO A 66 -4.07 -8.49 -1.90
N LEU A 67 -4.62 -9.64 -2.26
CA LEU A 67 -4.19 -10.38 -3.45
C LEU A 67 -4.35 -9.51 -4.69
N SER A 68 -3.43 -9.61 -5.66
CA SER A 68 -3.48 -8.79 -6.87
C SER A 68 -4.81 -8.95 -7.63
N LYS A 69 -5.36 -10.17 -7.64
CA LYS A 69 -6.66 -10.48 -8.27
C LYS A 69 -7.85 -9.77 -7.62
N ASN A 70 -7.71 -9.30 -6.38
CA ASN A 70 -8.75 -8.61 -5.62
C ASN A 70 -8.64 -7.08 -5.71
N VAL A 71 -7.73 -6.54 -6.52
CA VAL A 71 -7.62 -5.11 -6.79
C VAL A 71 -8.14 -4.85 -8.20
N ARG A 72 -9.21 -4.05 -8.32
CA ARG A 72 -9.83 -3.74 -9.61
C ARG A 72 -9.82 -2.24 -9.87
N TRP A 73 -9.11 -1.83 -10.91
CA TRP A 73 -9.16 -0.45 -11.41
C TRP A 73 -10.48 -0.23 -12.15
N THR A 74 -11.29 0.72 -11.69
CA THR A 74 -12.61 0.99 -12.26
C THR A 74 -12.61 2.23 -13.14
N HIS A 75 -11.69 3.18 -12.92
CA HIS A 75 -11.51 4.37 -13.74
C HIS A 75 -10.09 4.94 -13.64
N GLY A 76 -9.58 5.49 -14.76
CA GLY A 76 -8.33 6.26 -14.80
C GLY A 76 -7.05 5.51 -14.42
N GLY A 77 -7.02 4.18 -14.52
CA GLY A 77 -5.83 3.38 -14.17
C GLY A 77 -4.58 3.73 -14.99
N ASP A 78 -4.76 4.27 -16.19
CA ASP A 78 -3.73 4.81 -17.09
C ASP A 78 -3.09 6.13 -16.61
N HIS A 79 -3.80 6.89 -15.77
CA HIS A 79 -3.29 8.12 -15.13
C HIS A 79 -2.40 7.82 -13.92
N ARG A 80 -2.18 6.54 -13.60
CA ARG A 80 -1.24 6.10 -12.57
C ARG A 80 0.20 6.29 -13.04
N GLY A 81 1.01 6.93 -12.21
CA GLY A 81 2.46 6.96 -12.32
C GLY A 81 3.08 5.88 -11.46
N GLU A 82 4.27 5.45 -11.85
CA GLU A 82 5.05 4.45 -11.12
C GLU A 82 6.40 5.04 -10.74
N TYR A 83 6.80 4.83 -9.49
CA TYR A 83 8.07 5.26 -8.95
C TYR A 83 8.84 4.07 -8.42
N TYR A 84 10.04 3.88 -8.95
CA TYR A 84 10.95 2.81 -8.56
C TYR A 84 12.12 3.39 -7.79
N PHE A 85 12.39 2.84 -6.60
CA PHE A 85 13.57 3.16 -5.82
C PHE A 85 14.22 1.91 -5.23
N GLY A 86 15.37 2.09 -4.58
CA GLY A 86 16.11 1.00 -3.95
C GLY A 86 16.47 -0.08 -4.97
N LYS A 87 15.98 -1.31 -4.72
CA LYS A 87 16.23 -2.46 -5.61
C LYS A 87 15.42 -2.43 -6.92
N LYS A 88 14.51 -1.47 -7.10
CA LYS A 88 13.66 -1.32 -8.29
C LYS A 88 12.84 -2.58 -8.63
N ILE A 89 12.33 -3.27 -7.60
CA ILE A 89 11.53 -4.51 -7.75
C ILE A 89 10.02 -4.23 -7.66
N ALA A 90 9.61 -3.39 -6.70
CA ALA A 90 8.21 -3.11 -6.40
C ALA A 90 7.94 -1.61 -6.65
N PRO A 91 7.26 -1.22 -7.74
CA PRO A 91 6.92 0.17 -7.97
C PRO A 91 5.91 0.67 -6.96
N HIS A 92 6.08 1.90 -6.53
CA HIS A 92 5.03 2.64 -5.82
C HIS A 92 4.22 3.46 -6.82
N TRP A 93 2.95 3.62 -6.52
CA TRP A 93 1.97 4.22 -7.41
C TRP A 93 1.49 5.56 -6.90
N PHE A 94 1.34 6.50 -7.82
CA PHE A 94 0.78 7.81 -7.53
C PHE A 94 -0.15 8.28 -8.66
N CYS A 95 -1.07 9.18 -8.35
CA CYS A 95 -1.85 9.86 -9.37
C CYS A 95 -1.01 10.94 -10.05
N LYS A 96 -0.85 10.89 -11.38
CA LYS A 96 -0.12 11.93 -12.14
C LYS A 96 -0.77 13.32 -12.05
N THR A 97 -2.06 13.39 -11.72
CA THR A 97 -2.83 14.64 -11.64
C THR A 97 -2.74 15.32 -10.28
N CYS A 98 -2.86 14.56 -9.19
CA CYS A 98 -2.96 15.13 -7.83
C CYS A 98 -1.89 14.63 -6.86
N ALA A 99 -0.93 13.83 -7.34
CA ALA A 99 0.17 13.26 -6.57
C ALA A 99 -0.23 12.36 -5.38
N SER A 100 -1.51 12.04 -5.17
CA SER A 100 -1.91 11.10 -4.12
C SER A 100 -1.21 9.75 -4.29
N THR A 101 -0.60 9.26 -3.21
CA THR A 101 0.03 7.93 -3.15
C THR A 101 -1.04 6.86 -3.00
N LEU A 102 -1.13 5.97 -3.98
CA LEU A 102 -2.21 4.98 -4.07
C LEU A 102 -1.84 3.65 -3.41
N GLY A 103 -0.54 3.34 -3.38
CA GLY A 103 -0.03 2.03 -3.00
C GLY A 103 1.16 1.62 -3.86
N GLY A 104 1.28 0.34 -4.22
CA GLY A 104 2.34 -0.18 -5.07
C GLY A 104 2.14 -1.64 -5.46
N ASP A 105 2.96 -2.10 -6.42
CA ASP A 105 2.95 -3.50 -6.88
C ASP A 105 4.00 -4.33 -6.15
N MET A 106 3.56 -5.18 -5.22
CA MET A 106 4.43 -6.15 -4.56
C MET A 106 4.52 -7.48 -5.32
N GLY A 107 3.73 -7.70 -6.37
CA GLY A 107 3.67 -8.94 -7.15
C GLY A 107 5.05 -9.47 -7.57
N PRO A 108 5.94 -8.65 -8.16
CA PRO A 108 7.29 -9.08 -8.53
C PRO A 108 8.12 -9.57 -7.34
N LEU A 109 7.95 -8.98 -6.16
CA LEU A 109 8.63 -9.40 -4.94
C LEU A 109 8.02 -10.70 -4.39
N MET A 110 6.69 -10.80 -4.34
CA MET A 110 5.96 -11.97 -3.88
C MET A 110 6.30 -13.20 -4.72
N LYS A 111 6.32 -13.04 -6.05
CA LYS A 111 6.69 -14.09 -6.99
C LYS A 111 8.11 -14.61 -6.77
N LYS A 112 9.08 -13.73 -6.49
CA LYS A 112 10.46 -14.13 -6.14
C LYS A 112 10.54 -14.93 -4.84
N MET A 113 9.59 -14.72 -3.93
CA MET A 113 9.48 -15.45 -2.67
C MET A 113 8.61 -16.73 -2.79
N GLY A 114 8.13 -17.08 -3.99
CA GLY A 114 7.26 -18.23 -4.21
C GLY A 114 5.86 -18.06 -3.60
N MET A 115 5.40 -16.83 -3.40
CA MET A 115 4.11 -16.50 -2.80
C MET A 115 3.13 -15.95 -3.83
N GLU A 116 1.83 -16.05 -3.52
CA GLU A 116 0.77 -15.43 -4.34
C GLU A 116 0.97 -13.91 -4.41
N GLU A 117 0.76 -13.36 -5.61
CA GLU A 117 0.99 -11.94 -5.88
C GLU A 117 0.02 -11.06 -5.06
N ARG A 118 0.57 -9.99 -4.49
CA ARG A 118 -0.15 -9.01 -3.68
C ARG A 118 0.20 -7.60 -4.12
N MET A 119 -0.71 -6.69 -3.83
CA MET A 119 -0.50 -5.25 -3.98
C MET A 119 -0.39 -4.61 -2.61
N THR A 120 0.30 -3.49 -2.50
CA THR A 120 0.17 -2.57 -1.36
C THR A 120 -0.88 -1.54 -1.70
N ILE A 121 -1.84 -1.29 -0.82
CA ILE A 121 -2.91 -0.31 -1.05
C ILE A 121 -2.99 0.67 0.12
N ASN A 122 -2.83 1.96 -0.18
CA ASN A 122 -2.93 3.03 0.81
C ASN A 122 -4.41 3.30 1.15
N LEU A 123 -4.81 2.93 2.35
CA LEU A 123 -6.18 3.07 2.85
C LEU A 123 -6.63 4.52 2.99
N ARG A 124 -5.71 5.50 2.98
CA ARG A 124 -6.08 6.92 2.95
C ARG A 124 -6.91 7.29 1.71
N MET A 125 -6.89 6.45 0.67
CA MET A 125 -7.68 6.62 -0.55
C MET A 125 -9.09 6.03 -0.45
N LEU A 126 -9.46 5.39 0.67
CA LEU A 126 -10.83 4.92 0.90
C LEU A 126 -11.81 6.08 0.78
N LYS A 127 -12.92 5.84 0.06
CA LYS A 127 -14.00 6.82 -0.10
C LYS A 127 -14.52 7.33 1.25
N ASP A 128 -14.71 6.40 2.20
CA ASP A 128 -15.21 6.67 3.55
C ASP A 128 -14.08 6.49 4.58
N PHE A 129 -12.87 7.00 4.29
CA PHE A 129 -11.71 6.85 5.17
C PHE A 129 -11.97 7.42 6.56
N ASP A 130 -11.97 6.53 7.56
CA ASP A 130 -11.97 6.87 8.97
C ASP A 130 -10.87 6.08 9.67
N ARG A 131 -9.82 6.78 10.09
CA ARG A 131 -8.68 6.17 10.79
C ARG A 131 -9.11 5.49 12.09
N THR A 132 -10.12 6.01 12.78
CA THR A 132 -10.54 5.51 14.10
C THR A 132 -11.20 4.13 14.02
N LYS A 133 -11.72 3.76 12.84
CA LYS A 133 -12.32 2.45 12.59
C LYS A 133 -11.32 1.39 12.17
N LEU A 134 -10.08 1.76 11.85
CA LEU A 134 -9.06 0.83 11.37
C LEU A 134 -8.28 0.23 12.53
N LYS A 135 -8.09 -1.10 12.51
CA LYS A 135 -7.06 -1.77 13.29
C LYS A 135 -5.71 -1.54 12.62
N ILE A 136 -4.82 -0.77 13.25
CA ILE A 136 -3.52 -0.38 12.68
C ILE A 136 -2.39 -0.97 13.53
N ASN A 137 -1.51 -1.74 12.89
CA ASN A 137 -0.31 -2.29 13.51
C ASN A 137 0.95 -1.58 12.99
N PRO A 138 1.90 -1.20 13.87
CA PRO A 138 3.19 -0.71 13.42
C PRO A 138 4.02 -1.87 12.81
N ALA A 139 4.58 -1.67 11.62
CA ALA A 139 5.55 -2.60 11.03
C ALA A 139 6.97 -2.03 11.12
N THR A 140 7.65 -2.34 12.23
CA THR A 140 9.02 -1.89 12.52
C THR A 140 10.10 -2.73 11.83
N ALA A 141 9.76 -3.93 11.33
CA ALA A 141 10.69 -4.81 10.62
C ALA A 141 11.34 -4.14 9.39
N MET A 142 10.67 -3.14 8.80
CA MET A 142 11.15 -2.40 7.65
C MET A 142 11.92 -1.12 8.01
N LYS A 143 12.14 -0.83 9.29
CA LYS A 143 12.84 0.38 9.74
C LYS A 143 14.27 0.44 9.20
N GLU A 144 14.94 -0.70 9.12
CA GLU A 144 16.31 -0.83 8.61
C GLU A 144 16.38 -1.12 7.10
N ALA A 145 15.24 -1.10 6.41
CA ALA A 145 15.22 -1.33 4.97
C ALA A 145 15.91 -0.18 4.21
N LEU A 146 16.78 -0.54 3.27
CA LEU A 146 17.43 0.40 2.38
C LEU A 146 16.51 0.80 1.20
N PRO A 147 16.64 2.04 0.68
CA PRO A 147 17.61 3.04 1.12
C PRO A 147 17.13 3.81 2.35
N LYS A 148 18.04 4.11 3.29
CA LYS A 148 17.77 5.08 4.35
C LYS A 148 17.63 6.45 3.72
N TYR A 149 16.69 7.27 4.21
CA TYR A 149 16.44 8.55 3.58
C TYR A 149 17.66 9.48 3.67
N GLU A 150 18.35 9.49 4.81
CA GLU A 150 19.57 10.28 5.07
C GLU A 150 20.66 9.94 4.03
N ASP A 151 20.99 8.65 3.86
CA ASP A 151 21.98 8.24 2.86
C ASP A 151 21.51 8.45 1.40
N TYR A 152 20.21 8.35 1.18
CA TYR A 152 19.61 8.44 -0.15
C TYR A 152 19.57 9.86 -0.68
N ILE A 153 19.23 10.83 0.18
CA ILE A 153 18.98 12.19 -0.24
C ILE A 153 20.27 12.90 -0.63
N ASP A 154 21.37 12.64 0.10
CA ASP A 154 22.67 13.21 -0.23
C ASP A 154 23.16 12.73 -1.59
N ARG A 155 22.96 11.45 -1.92
CA ARG A 155 23.26 10.91 -3.24
C ARG A 155 22.42 11.59 -4.33
N LEU A 156 21.09 11.70 -4.12
CA LEU A 156 20.22 12.36 -5.08
C LEU A 156 20.60 13.83 -5.32
N TYR A 157 20.99 14.54 -4.25
CA TYR A 157 21.45 15.92 -4.36
C TYR A 157 22.74 16.01 -5.17
N ALA A 158 23.73 15.15 -4.89
CA ALA A 158 24.97 15.11 -5.68
C ALA A 158 24.68 14.83 -7.17
N GLU A 159 23.84 13.84 -7.48
CA GLU A 159 23.44 13.50 -8.86
C GLU A 159 22.66 14.64 -9.56
N SER A 160 21.96 15.50 -8.80
CA SER A 160 21.19 16.64 -9.35
C SER A 160 22.04 17.88 -9.63
N ILE A 161 23.19 18.03 -8.96
CA ILE A 161 24.12 19.15 -9.15
C ILE A 161 25.01 18.92 -10.40
N GLU A 162 25.18 17.68 -10.83
CA GLU A 162 25.96 17.32 -12.02
C GLU A 162 25.19 17.40 -13.36
N LYS A 163 23.95 17.90 -13.35
CA LYS A 163 23.11 18.10 -14.54
C LYS A 163 22.76 19.56 -14.77
#